data_AF-A0A9D4DKY2-F1
#
_entry.id   AF-A0A9D4DKY2-F1
#
_cell.length_a   1.000
_cell.length_b   1.000
_cell.length_c   1.000
_cell.angle_alpha   90.00
_cell.angle_beta   90.00
_cell.angle_gamma   90.00
#
_symmetry.space_group_name_H-M   'P 1'
#
loop_
_entity.id
_entity.type
_entity.pdbx_description
1 polymer ?
#
loop_
_entity_poly.entity_id
_entity_poly.type
_entity_poly.pdbx_seq_one_letter_code
_entity_poly.pdbx_strand_id
1 'polypeptide(L)'
;MLPLSFITDFDRQRIVHILRISLRDEICGLVQACVAKHVTPLLNEISKLKLSVTTMSNKVADLEQDLDNANQYSRRHCILVSNVPEDKDESTDDIILQIAKDNGANIVLSDINRSHRNGPPKRNGGKH
;
A
#
# COMPACT_ATOMS: atom_id res chain seq x y z
N MET A 1 40.77 -77.81 -5.95
CA MET A 1 40.44 -76.68 -5.07
C MET A 1 40.44 -75.44 -5.95
N LEU A 2 39.27 -75.02 -6.44
CA LEU A 2 39.16 -73.86 -7.35
C LEU A 2 39.18 -72.57 -6.51
N PRO A 3 39.95 -71.53 -6.89
CA PRO A 3 40.06 -70.31 -6.11
C PRO A 3 38.76 -69.52 -6.19
N LEU A 4 38.38 -68.90 -5.07
CA LEU A 4 37.22 -68.03 -4.98
C LEU A 4 37.28 -66.94 -6.08
N SER A 5 36.16 -66.80 -6.77
CA SER A 5 35.87 -65.90 -7.89
C SER A 5 36.44 -64.49 -7.75
N PHE A 6 37.21 -64.07 -8.75
CA PHE A 6 37.75 -62.71 -8.88
C PHE A 6 36.67 -61.78 -9.45
N ILE A 7 36.21 -60.80 -8.68
CA ILE A 7 35.33 -59.73 -9.20
C ILE A 7 36.09 -58.98 -10.29
N THR A 8 35.57 -58.99 -11.51
CA THR A 8 36.21 -58.33 -12.64
C THR A 8 36.00 -56.82 -12.58
N ASP A 9 36.80 -56.06 -13.32
CA ASP A 9 36.64 -54.62 -13.39
C ASP A 9 35.31 -54.19 -14.01
N PHE A 10 34.77 -55.02 -14.89
CA PHE A 10 33.43 -54.87 -15.46
C PHE A 10 32.33 -54.98 -14.39
N ASP A 11 32.45 -55.95 -13.47
CA ASP A 11 31.51 -56.10 -12.36
C ASP A 11 31.54 -54.89 -11.42
N ARG A 12 32.73 -54.35 -11.13
CA ARG A 12 32.89 -53.12 -10.34
C ARG A 12 32.20 -51.93 -11.00
N GLN A 13 32.44 -51.73 -12.29
CA GLN A 13 31.80 -50.63 -13.04
C GLN A 13 30.28 -50.76 -13.07
N ARG A 14 29.76 -51.99 -13.22
CA ARG A 14 28.32 -52.25 -13.24
C ARG A 14 27.67 -51.99 -11.89
N ILE A 15 28.31 -52.42 -10.79
CA ILE A 15 27.84 -52.15 -9.42
C ILE A 15 27.82 -50.65 -9.14
N VAL A 16 28.90 -49.94 -9.47
CA VAL A 16 28.96 -48.47 -9.28
C VAL A 16 27.88 -47.76 -10.09
N HIS A 17 27.63 -48.20 -11.32
CA HIS A 17 26.57 -47.62 -12.16
C HIS A 17 25.18 -47.81 -11.54
N ILE A 18 24.85 -49.03 -11.10
CA ILE A 18 23.56 -49.34 -10.47
C ILE A 18 23.38 -48.54 -9.18
N LEU A 19 24.41 -48.48 -8.32
CA LEU A 19 24.36 -47.71 -7.08
C LEU A 19 24.16 -46.21 -7.34
N ARG A 20 24.83 -45.65 -8.36
CA ARG A 20 24.66 -44.24 -8.76
C ARG A 20 23.24 -43.94 -9.20
N ILE A 21 22.61 -44.83 -9.96
CA ILE A 21 21.22 -44.66 -10.40
C ILE A 21 20.28 -44.73 -9.19
N SER A 22 20.40 -45.79 -8.38
CA SER A 22 19.53 -45.99 -7.22
C SER A 22 19.58 -44.81 -6.24
N LEU A 23 20.79 -44.32 -5.93
CA LEU A 23 20.96 -43.17 -5.03
C LEU A 23 20.42 -41.87 -5.65
N ARG A 24 20.62 -41.67 -6.96
CA ARG A 24 20.08 -40.50 -7.67
C ARG A 24 18.56 -40.47 -7.57
N ASP A 25 17.91 -41.59 -7.83
CA ASP A 25 16.45 -41.67 -7.86
C ASP A 25 15.85 -41.43 -6.46
N GLU A 26 16.46 -42.02 -5.43
CA GLU A 26 16.01 -41.83 -4.04
C GLU A 26 16.18 -40.37 -3.58
N ILE A 27 17.34 -39.76 -3.85
CA ILE A 27 17.57 -38.34 -3.55
C ILE A 27 16.59 -37.46 -4.33
N CYS A 28 16.36 -37.75 -5.61
CA CYS A 28 15.44 -36.97 -6.44
C CYS A 28 14.01 -37.04 -5.90
N GLY A 29 13.55 -38.22 -5.50
CA GLY A 29 12.24 -38.41 -4.88
C GLY A 29 12.09 -37.63 -3.56
N LEU A 30 13.09 -37.70 -2.68
CA LEU A 30 13.09 -36.97 -1.41
C LEU A 30 13.05 -35.45 -1.61
N VAL A 31 13.86 -34.93 -2.54
CA VAL A 31 13.87 -33.50 -2.87
C VAL A 31 12.54 -33.06 -3.46
N GLN A 32 11.97 -33.82 -4.41
CA GLN A 32 10.67 -33.51 -5.00
C GLN A 32 9.56 -33.49 -3.95
N ALA A 33 9.53 -34.47 -3.04
CA ALA A 33 8.56 -34.52 -1.96
C ALA A 33 8.69 -33.31 -1.01
N CYS A 34 9.92 -32.94 -0.65
CA CYS A 34 10.19 -31.77 0.20
C CYS A 34 9.74 -30.46 -0.46
N VAL A 35 10.10 -30.27 -1.74
CA VAL A 35 9.70 -29.09 -2.53
C VAL A 35 8.19 -29.01 -2.66
N ALA A 36 7.52 -30.12 -3.00
CA ALA A 36 6.07 -30.16 -3.13
C ALA A 36 5.36 -29.85 -1.80
N LYS A 37 5.89 -30.35 -0.67
CA LYS A 37 5.30 -30.14 0.64
C LYS A 37 5.46 -28.71 1.16
N HIS A 38 6.58 -28.06 0.89
CA HIS A 38 6.92 -26.78 1.53
C HIS A 38 7.02 -25.60 0.57
N VAL A 39 7.65 -25.77 -0.59
CA VAL A 39 7.91 -24.65 -1.52
C VAL A 39 6.65 -24.31 -2.33
N THR A 40 5.97 -25.31 -2.87
CA THR A 40 4.74 -25.12 -3.66
C THR A 40 3.64 -24.37 -2.90
N PRO A 41 3.27 -24.71 -1.64
CA PRO A 41 2.23 -23.96 -0.93
C PRO A 41 2.65 -22.51 -0.63
N LEU A 42 3.92 -22.26 -0.29
CA LEU A 42 4.41 -20.91 -0.06
C LEU A 42 4.34 -20.05 -1.32
N LEU A 43 4.68 -20.62 -2.49
CA LEU A 43 4.53 -19.91 -3.77
C LEU A 43 3.06 -19.56 -4.06
N ASN A 44 2.13 -20.46 -3.77
CA ASN A 44 0.71 -20.22 -3.92
C ASN A 44 0.20 -19.13 -2.97
N GLU A 45 0.67 -19.13 -1.71
CA GLU A 45 0.30 -18.12 -0.73
C GLU A 45 0.84 -16.74 -1.10
N ILE A 46 2.11 -16.66 -1.54
CA ILE A 46 2.70 -15.41 -2.05
C ILE A 46 1.87 -14.88 -3.24
N SER A 47 1.46 -15.74 -4.16
CA SER A 47 0.62 -15.34 -5.30
C SER A 47 -0.73 -14.78 -4.84
N LYS A 48 -1.41 -15.47 -3.91
CA LYS A 48 -2.70 -15.01 -3.34
C LYS A 48 -2.57 -13.68 -2.60
N LEU A 49 -1.54 -13.54 -1.77
CA LEU A 49 -1.29 -12.32 -1.01
C LEU A 49 -1.01 -11.14 -1.96
N LYS A 50 -0.20 -11.34 -3.02
CA LYS A 50 0.03 -10.31 -4.03
C LYS A 50 -1.28 -9.85 -4.70
N LEU A 51 -2.14 -10.79 -5.09
CA LEU A 51 -3.45 -10.47 -5.68
C LEU A 51 -4.36 -9.71 -4.70
N SER A 52 -4.34 -10.09 -3.42
CA SER A 52 -5.12 -9.39 -2.38
C SER A 52 -4.62 -7.96 -2.21
N VAL A 53 -3.30 -7.76 -2.15
CA VAL A 53 -2.68 -6.43 -2.03
C VAL A 53 -3.05 -5.55 -3.21
N THR A 54 -2.93 -6.05 -4.45
CA THR A 54 -3.31 -5.26 -5.64
C THR A 54 -4.80 -4.92 -5.64
N THR A 55 -5.66 -5.88 -5.28
CA THR A 55 -7.11 -5.65 -5.21
C THR A 55 -7.46 -4.61 -4.16
N MET A 56 -6.86 -4.70 -2.97
CA MET A 56 -7.10 -3.75 -1.88
C MET A 56 -6.55 -2.36 -2.25
N SER A 57 -5.36 -2.29 -2.85
CA SER A 57 -4.77 -1.03 -3.30
C SER A 57 -5.65 -0.32 -4.32
N ASN A 58 -6.21 -1.06 -5.29
CA ASN A 58 -7.12 -0.48 -6.28
C ASN A 58 -8.39 0.03 -5.62
N LYS A 59 -8.99 -0.75 -4.71
CA LYS A 59 -10.19 -0.30 -3.96
C LYS A 59 -9.93 0.95 -3.12
N VAL A 60 -8.75 1.06 -2.51
CA VAL A 60 -8.38 2.27 -1.77
C VAL A 60 -8.29 3.46 -2.72
N ALA A 61 -7.63 3.31 -3.87
CA ALA A 61 -7.54 4.38 -4.87
C ALA A 61 -8.93 4.80 -5.38
N ASP A 62 -9.80 3.84 -5.69
CA ASP A 62 -11.17 4.11 -6.14
C ASP A 62 -11.97 4.87 -5.06
N LEU A 63 -11.89 4.43 -3.81
CA LEU A 63 -12.57 5.08 -2.68
C LEU A 63 -12.02 6.49 -2.38
N GLU A 64 -10.71 6.70 -2.51
CA GLU A 64 -10.09 8.01 -2.38
C GLU A 64 -10.59 8.97 -3.47
N GLN A 65 -10.72 8.48 -4.70
CA GLN A 65 -11.26 9.25 -5.81
C GLN A 65 -12.75 9.57 -5.62
N ASP A 66 -13.55 8.60 -5.18
CA ASP A 66 -14.96 8.81 -4.86
C ASP A 66 -15.15 9.82 -3.72
N LEU A 67 -14.29 9.75 -2.70
CA LEU A 67 -14.28 10.70 -1.59
C LEU A 67 -13.92 12.11 -2.07
N ASP A 68 -12.92 12.26 -2.93
CA ASP A 68 -12.59 13.57 -3.50
C ASP A 68 -13.75 14.11 -4.34
N ASN A 69 -14.33 13.28 -5.22
CA ASN A 69 -15.50 13.64 -6.03
C ASN A 69 -16.68 14.09 -5.16
N ALA A 70 -16.97 13.36 -4.07
CA ALA A 70 -18.02 13.74 -3.12
C ALA A 70 -17.70 15.07 -2.42
N ASN A 71 -16.44 15.28 -2.03
CA ASN A 71 -16.00 16.51 -1.37
C ASN A 71 -16.00 17.72 -2.31
N GLN A 72 -15.78 17.54 -3.62
CA GLN A 72 -15.83 18.64 -4.59
C GLN A 72 -17.19 19.36 -4.57
N TYR A 73 -18.30 18.62 -4.41
CA TYR A 73 -19.63 19.23 -4.28
C TYR A 73 -19.78 20.05 -3.00
N SER A 74 -19.20 19.58 -1.89
CA SER A 74 -19.22 20.34 -0.63
C SER A 74 -18.37 21.62 -0.72
N ARG A 75 -17.28 21.62 -1.50
CA ARG A 75 -16.36 22.77 -1.61
C ARG A 75 -16.73 23.74 -2.72
N ARG A 76 -17.67 23.39 -3.61
CA ARG A 76 -18.04 24.20 -4.78
C ARG A 76 -18.44 25.65 -4.44
N HIS A 77 -19.04 25.85 -3.27
CA HIS A 77 -19.46 27.18 -2.79
C HIS A 77 -18.58 27.72 -1.66
N CYS A 78 -17.44 27.08 -1.38
CA CYS A 78 -16.49 27.52 -0.37
C CYS A 78 -15.34 28.26 -1.05
N ILE A 79 -14.95 29.39 -0.46
CA ILE A 79 -13.77 30.16 -0.86
C ILE A 79 -12.76 30.08 0.27
N LEU A 80 -11.51 29.71 -0.06
CA LEU A 80 -10.40 29.78 0.87
C LEU A 80 -9.70 31.13 0.70
N VAL A 81 -9.68 31.91 1.77
CA VAL A 81 -8.95 33.19 1.83
C VAL A 81 -7.71 32.99 2.69
N SER A 82 -6.53 33.20 2.10
CA SER A 82 -5.23 32.99 2.74
C SER A 82 -4.54 34.32 3.05
N ASN A 83 -3.57 34.28 3.97
CA ASN A 83 -2.73 35.42 4.32
C ASN A 83 -3.48 36.62 4.93
N VAL A 84 -4.54 36.33 5.69
CA VAL A 84 -5.29 37.32 6.47
C VAL A 84 -4.79 37.27 7.92
N PRO A 85 -4.26 38.37 8.48
CA PRO A 85 -3.88 38.45 9.89
C PRO A 85 -5.01 38.01 10.83
N GLU A 86 -4.67 37.39 11.96
CA GLU A 86 -5.64 36.89 12.95
C GLU A 86 -5.63 37.74 14.21
N ASP A 87 -6.82 38.14 14.68
CA ASP A 87 -7.00 38.84 15.94
C ASP A 87 -7.95 38.07 16.89
N LYS A 88 -7.81 38.29 18.20
CA LYS A 88 -8.54 37.51 19.23
C LYS A 88 -10.06 37.71 19.21
N ASP A 89 -10.51 38.90 18.85
CA ASP A 89 -11.91 39.31 18.84
C ASP A 89 -12.36 39.66 17.40
N GLU A 90 -11.82 38.95 16.41
CA GLU A 90 -12.13 39.19 15.01
C GLU A 90 -13.52 38.70 14.61
N SER A 91 -14.16 39.45 13.72
CA SER A 91 -15.34 39.02 12.99
C SER A 91 -14.91 38.56 11.61
N THR A 92 -14.98 37.25 11.35
CA THR A 92 -14.62 36.69 10.04
C THR A 92 -15.57 37.16 8.94
N ASP A 93 -16.81 37.50 9.27
CA ASP A 93 -17.77 38.06 8.31
C ASP A 93 -17.33 39.45 7.85
N ASP A 94 -16.97 40.34 8.78
CA ASP A 94 -16.56 41.71 8.46
C ASP A 94 -15.26 41.73 7.63
N ILE A 95 -14.31 40.85 7.99
CA ILE A 95 -13.08 40.65 7.24
C ILE A 95 -13.39 40.25 5.78
N ILE A 96 -14.28 39.28 5.58
CA ILE A 96 -14.61 38.78 4.24
C ILE A 96 -15.35 39.85 3.42
N LEU A 97 -16.28 40.58 4.03
CA LEU A 97 -16.98 41.71 3.38
C LEU A 97 -15.98 42.80 2.95
N GLN A 98 -15.01 43.13 3.80
CA GLN A 98 -13.98 44.11 3.48
C GLN A 98 -13.09 43.63 2.32
N ILE A 99 -12.63 42.38 2.36
CA ILE A 99 -11.82 41.78 1.28
C ILE A 99 -12.60 41.76 -0.03
N ALA A 100 -13.87 41.38 -0.01
CA ALA A 100 -14.71 41.35 -1.22
C ALA A 100 -14.83 42.75 -1.82
N LYS A 101 -15.12 43.76 -0.98
CA LYS A 101 -15.21 45.16 -1.39
C LYS A 101 -13.90 45.68 -2.00
N ASP A 102 -12.76 45.36 -1.37
CA ASP A 102 -11.43 45.78 -1.84
C ASP A 102 -11.06 45.15 -3.19
N ASN A 103 -11.64 43.99 -3.52
CA ASN A 103 -11.49 43.31 -4.81
C ASN A 103 -12.60 43.64 -5.81
N GLY A 104 -13.48 44.62 -5.51
CA GLY A 104 -14.55 45.07 -6.41
C GLY A 104 -15.77 44.13 -6.48
N ALA A 105 -15.88 43.17 -5.56
CA ALA A 105 -17.05 42.32 -5.42
C ALA A 105 -18.06 42.96 -4.44
N ASN A 106 -19.30 43.07 -4.87
CA ASN A 106 -20.39 43.61 -4.05
C ASN A 106 -21.24 42.47 -3.50
N ILE A 107 -20.84 41.93 -2.35
CA ILE A 107 -21.59 40.90 -1.61
C ILE A 107 -22.12 41.50 -0.30
N VAL A 108 -23.23 40.95 0.19
CA VAL A 108 -23.83 41.30 1.49
C VAL A 108 -23.75 40.12 2.45
N LEU A 109 -23.96 40.37 3.75
CA LEU A 109 -23.86 39.31 4.77
C LEU A 109 -24.78 38.11 4.50
N SER A 110 -25.96 38.33 3.90
CA SER A 110 -26.88 37.24 3.54
C SER A 110 -26.37 36.32 2.42
N ASP A 111 -25.34 36.74 1.69
CA ASP A 111 -24.67 35.91 0.69
C ASP A 111 -23.67 34.93 1.33
N ILE A 112 -23.32 35.16 2.61
CA ILE A 112 -22.38 34.34 3.37
C ILE A 112 -23.17 33.41 4.30
N ASN A 113 -23.10 32.10 4.05
CA ASN A 113 -23.72 31.12 4.93
C ASN A 113 -22.90 30.90 6.22
N ARG A 114 -21.57 30.76 6.09
CA ARG A 114 -20.67 30.54 7.22
C ARG A 114 -19.26 31.03 6.88
N SER A 115 -18.70 31.89 7.72
CA SER A 115 -17.26 32.21 7.72
C SER A 115 -16.61 31.68 9.00
N HIS A 116 -15.36 31.22 8.91
CA HIS A 116 -14.54 30.80 10.05
C HIS A 116 -13.08 30.63 9.63
N ARG A 117 -12.17 30.64 10.60
CA ARG A 117 -10.77 30.24 10.39
C ARG A 117 -10.67 28.73 10.18
N ASN A 118 -9.78 28.33 9.28
CA ASN A 118 -9.45 26.93 9.04
C ASN A 118 -8.32 26.49 9.98
N GLY A 119 -8.54 25.38 10.69
CA GLY A 119 -7.54 24.78 11.59
C GLY A 119 -8.01 24.71 13.04
N PRO A 120 -7.32 23.93 13.88
CA PRO A 120 -7.63 23.84 15.30
C PRO A 120 -7.44 25.21 15.98
N PRO A 121 -8.23 25.54 17.02
CA PRO A 121 -8.06 26.78 17.76
C PRO A 121 -6.62 26.91 18.25
N LYS A 122 -5.95 28.04 17.97
CA LYS A 122 -4.61 28.30 18.51
C LYS A 122 -4.69 28.25 20.03
N ARG A 123 -4.05 27.25 20.65
CA ARG A 123 -3.83 27.24 22.10
C ARG A 123 -2.97 28.46 22.43
N ASN A 124 -3.55 29.45 23.10
CA ASN A 124 -2.82 30.60 23.65
C ASN A 124 -1.53 30.11 24.34
N GLY A 125 -0.35 30.42 23.78
CA GLY A 125 0.92 30.09 24.44
C GLY A 125 2.21 30.07 23.61
N GLY A 126 2.17 30.05 22.28
CA GLY A 126 3.38 30.15 21.46
C GLY A 126 3.82 31.60 21.29
N LYS A 127 4.75 32.07 22.13
CA LYS A 127 5.43 33.36 21.94
C LYS A 127 6.28 33.29 20.66
N HIS A 128 6.02 34.18 19.70
CA HIS A 128 7.01 34.65 18.74
C HIS A 128 7.24 36.12 18.98
#